data_AF-A0A254UFA3-F1
#
_entry.id   AF-A0A254UFA3-F1
#
_cell.length_a   1.000
_cell.length_b   1.000
_cell.length_c   1.000
_cell.angle_alpha   90.00
_cell.angle_beta   90.00
_cell.angle_gamma   90.00
#
_symmetry.space_group_name_H-M   'P 1'
#
loop_
_entity.id
_entity.type
_entity.pdbx_description
1 polymer ?
#
loop_
_entity_poly.entity_id
_entity_poly.type
_entity_poly.pdbx_seq_one_letter_code
_entity_poly.pdbx_strand_id
1 'polypeptide(L)'
;MTHRWAILIGVDFNKDPKFCLSGAVRDVANIKEYLQPNDSPLEIIALTVSDPSDPADLNNTEPQGLWPTYGRITAVMDEIARAAKEGDFFYMQFSGHGTRLPAIVTCHNKDTNGDFALVLVDEAADNAYFEGADLAERLNILVKKGVKITLVLDCCFSGSSSRQGQHGEDGMVRTIGYRDIDHYTAAASASWAGSEHQASAYLFRDADFVPQWLLKPDGYGILTACGPHERVKELKYDGQKNGALTFFLCQTLRS
;
A
#
# COMPACT_ATOMS: atom_id res chain seq x y z
N MET A 1 -25.28 -12.24 10.79
CA MET A 1 -25.11 -11.42 9.57
C MET A 1 -23.62 -11.24 9.36
N THR A 2 -23.15 -11.39 8.14
CA THR A 2 -21.73 -11.23 7.80
C THR A 2 -21.40 -9.75 7.69
N HIS A 3 -20.37 -9.29 8.41
CA HIS A 3 -19.87 -7.92 8.32
C HIS A 3 -18.83 -7.82 7.20
N ARG A 4 -18.80 -6.70 6.50
CA ARG A 4 -17.78 -6.40 5.49
C ARG A 4 -17.02 -5.14 5.88
N TRP A 5 -15.70 -5.21 5.86
CA TRP A 5 -14.81 -4.11 6.17
C TRP A 5 -13.96 -3.77 4.95
N ALA A 6 -13.78 -2.49 4.65
CA ALA A 6 -12.91 -2.02 3.58
C ALA A 6 -11.99 -0.91 4.09
N ILE A 7 -10.67 -1.09 3.90
CA ILE A 7 -9.67 -0.02 4.07
C ILE A 7 -9.16 0.37 2.68
N LEU A 8 -9.33 1.63 2.30
CA LEU A 8 -8.89 2.17 1.01
C LEU A 8 -7.80 3.22 1.26
N ILE A 9 -6.62 3.00 0.71
CA ILE A 9 -5.44 3.84 0.95
C ILE A 9 -4.95 4.41 -0.37
N GLY A 10 -4.84 5.74 -0.45
CA GLY A 10 -4.39 6.46 -1.64
C GLY A 10 -3.33 7.51 -1.29
N VAL A 11 -2.13 7.37 -1.83
CA VAL A 11 -1.01 8.29 -1.56
C VAL A 11 -0.54 8.90 -2.87
N ASP A 12 -0.95 10.14 -3.13
CA ASP A 12 -0.43 10.93 -4.26
C ASP A 12 0.77 11.79 -3.84
N PHE A 13 0.76 12.33 -2.61
CA PHE A 13 1.84 13.15 -2.10
C PHE A 13 3.17 12.38 -1.91
N ASN A 14 4.28 13.05 -2.22
CA ASN A 14 5.62 12.66 -1.79
C ASN A 14 6.40 13.90 -1.34
N LYS A 15 7.24 13.76 -0.32
CA LYS A 15 8.11 14.86 0.12
C LYS A 15 9.04 15.38 -0.98
N ASP A 16 9.51 14.48 -1.86
CA ASP A 16 10.23 14.87 -3.06
C ASP A 16 9.22 15.05 -4.21
N PRO A 17 9.00 16.30 -4.69
CA PRO A 17 8.00 16.59 -5.71
C PRO A 17 8.20 15.80 -7.01
N LYS A 18 9.41 15.31 -7.29
CA LYS A 18 9.69 14.50 -8.49
C LYS A 18 8.99 13.14 -8.46
N PHE A 19 8.48 12.73 -7.30
CA PHE A 19 7.80 11.46 -7.07
C PHE A 19 6.31 11.61 -6.74
N CYS A 20 5.72 12.80 -6.79
CA CYS A 20 4.28 12.92 -6.60
C CYS A 20 3.49 12.17 -7.69
N LEU A 21 2.41 11.52 -7.28
CA LEU A 21 1.41 10.90 -8.15
C LEU A 21 0.17 11.79 -8.23
N SER A 22 -0.81 11.40 -9.04
CA SER A 22 -2.04 12.17 -9.26
C SER A 22 -3.25 11.28 -9.57
N GLY A 23 -3.13 10.00 -9.23
CA GLY A 23 -4.08 8.95 -9.59
C GLY A 23 -4.42 8.03 -8.44
N ALA A 24 -3.64 8.02 -7.36
CA ALA A 24 -3.85 7.13 -6.22
C ALA A 24 -5.10 7.52 -5.41
N VAL A 25 -5.33 8.81 -5.18
CA VAL A 25 -6.55 9.28 -4.51
C VAL A 25 -7.78 9.04 -5.38
N ARG A 26 -7.64 9.16 -6.71
CA ARG A 26 -8.69 8.83 -7.67
C ARG A 26 -9.04 7.34 -7.66
N ASP A 27 -8.05 6.47 -7.57
CA ASP A 27 -8.25 5.01 -7.45
C ASP A 27 -9.10 4.66 -6.23
N VAL A 28 -8.85 5.30 -5.08
CA VAL A 28 -9.67 5.16 -3.87
C VAL A 28 -11.10 5.62 -4.11
N ALA A 29 -11.29 6.78 -4.76
CA ALA A 29 -12.62 7.28 -5.09
C ALA A 29 -13.40 6.30 -5.99
N ASN A 30 -12.75 5.74 -7.02
CA ASN A 30 -13.35 4.78 -7.95
C ASN A 30 -13.80 3.49 -7.26
N ILE A 31 -12.97 2.95 -6.36
CA ILE A 31 -13.32 1.73 -5.61
C ILE A 31 -14.38 2.03 -4.54
N LYS A 32 -14.30 3.15 -3.84
CA LYS A 32 -15.33 3.58 -2.89
C LYS A 32 -16.70 3.72 -3.57
N GLU A 33 -16.73 4.30 -4.76
CA GLU A 33 -17.92 4.36 -5.60
C GLU A 33 -18.38 2.97 -6.06
N TYR A 34 -17.47 2.05 -6.36
CA TYR A 34 -17.88 0.70 -6.74
C TYR A 34 -18.47 -0.11 -5.56
N LEU A 35 -17.90 0.06 -4.36
CA LEU A 35 -18.28 -0.67 -3.15
C LEU A 35 -19.59 -0.16 -2.53
N GLN A 36 -20.49 0.53 -3.25
CA GLN A 36 -21.72 1.05 -2.64
C GLN A 36 -22.53 -0.07 -1.94
N PRO A 37 -23.11 0.20 -0.77
CA PRO A 37 -23.83 -0.82 -0.03
C PRO A 37 -25.14 -1.15 -0.76
N ASN A 38 -25.30 -2.40 -1.19
CA ASN A 38 -26.58 -2.90 -1.66
C ASN A 38 -27.42 -3.40 -0.47
N ASP A 39 -27.01 -4.46 0.24
CA ASP A 39 -27.86 -5.10 1.29
C ASP A 39 -27.10 -5.69 2.50
N SER A 40 -25.82 -5.38 2.71
CA SER A 40 -25.06 -5.89 3.88
C SER A 40 -24.22 -4.79 4.51
N PRO A 41 -24.05 -4.79 5.85
CA PRO A 41 -23.20 -3.81 6.53
C PRO A 41 -21.81 -3.81 5.92
N LEU A 42 -21.44 -2.65 5.38
CA LEU A 42 -20.12 -2.40 4.82
C LEU A 42 -19.59 -1.13 5.47
N GLU A 43 -18.51 -1.27 6.21
CA GLU A 43 -17.76 -0.14 6.75
C GLU A 43 -16.57 0.17 5.86
N ILE A 44 -16.52 1.38 5.32
CA ILE A 44 -15.44 1.85 4.45
C ILE A 44 -14.65 2.92 5.18
N ILE A 45 -13.38 2.65 5.43
CA ILE A 45 -12.41 3.61 5.91
C ILE A 45 -11.53 4.01 4.73
N ALA A 46 -11.56 5.29 4.35
CA ALA A 46 -10.72 5.84 3.29
C ALA A 46 -9.67 6.76 3.91
N LEU A 47 -8.39 6.46 3.66
CA LEU A 47 -7.25 7.25 4.09
C LEU A 47 -6.49 7.73 2.87
N THR A 48 -6.50 9.04 2.64
CA THR A 48 -5.92 9.63 1.42
C THR A 48 -5.10 10.86 1.71
N VAL A 49 -4.11 11.09 0.85
CA VAL A 49 -3.36 12.35 0.79
C VAL A 49 -3.06 12.68 -0.66
N SER A 50 -3.62 13.79 -1.12
CA SER A 50 -3.44 14.32 -2.47
C SER A 50 -2.13 15.11 -2.58
N ASP A 51 -1.54 15.15 -3.76
CA ASP A 51 -0.46 16.11 -4.08
C ASP A 51 -1.06 17.52 -4.26
N PRO A 52 -0.72 18.51 -3.42
CA PRO A 52 -1.26 19.85 -3.57
C PRO A 52 -0.66 20.58 -4.78
N SER A 53 -1.43 21.49 -5.37
CA SER A 53 -0.92 22.34 -6.46
C SER A 53 0.15 23.35 -6.00
N ASP A 54 0.16 23.70 -4.71
CA ASP A 54 1.20 24.48 -4.03
C ASP A 54 1.63 23.72 -2.76
N PRO A 55 2.94 23.47 -2.53
CA PRO A 55 3.42 22.85 -1.29
C PRO A 55 2.96 23.55 0.00
N ALA A 56 2.67 24.86 -0.04
CA ALA A 56 2.11 25.60 1.09
C ALA A 56 0.65 25.23 1.42
N ASP A 57 -0.05 24.61 0.45
CA ASP A 57 -1.46 24.21 0.54
C ASP A 57 -1.66 22.75 0.98
N LEU A 58 -0.62 22.09 1.49
CA LEU A 58 -0.74 20.70 1.92
C LEU A 58 -1.85 20.51 2.98
N ASN A 59 -2.02 21.49 3.86
CA ASN A 59 -3.09 21.52 4.87
C ASN A 59 -4.50 21.74 4.29
N ASN A 60 -4.59 22.11 3.00
CA ASN A 60 -5.84 22.40 2.28
C ASN A 60 -6.29 21.22 1.38
N THR A 61 -5.57 20.09 1.36
CA THR A 61 -5.90 18.89 0.57
C THR A 61 -7.00 18.05 1.24
N GLU A 62 -6.61 17.06 2.04
CA GLU A 62 -7.46 16.30 2.93
C GLU A 62 -7.17 16.68 4.39
N PRO A 63 -8.19 16.65 5.28
CA PRO A 63 -7.96 16.79 6.71
C PRO A 63 -6.87 15.82 7.17
N GLN A 64 -5.90 16.33 7.93
CA GLN A 64 -4.75 15.54 8.43
C GLN A 64 -5.18 14.25 9.16
N GLY A 65 -6.36 14.26 9.79
CA GLY A 65 -6.97 13.08 10.41
C GLY A 65 -7.36 11.94 9.46
N LEU A 66 -7.30 12.16 8.13
CA LEU A 66 -7.53 11.16 7.09
C LEU A 66 -6.23 10.73 6.39
N TRP A 67 -5.09 11.31 6.76
CA TRP A 67 -3.84 10.96 6.09
C TRP A 67 -3.46 9.49 6.34
N PRO A 68 -2.91 8.80 5.34
CA PRO A 68 -2.53 7.41 5.45
C PRO A 68 -1.21 7.25 6.21
N THR A 69 -1.21 7.60 7.51
CA THR A 69 -0.06 7.41 8.40
C THR A 69 0.00 5.98 8.89
N TYR A 70 1.20 5.50 9.19
CA TYR A 70 1.42 4.16 9.74
C TYR A 70 0.54 3.91 10.97
N GLY A 71 0.55 4.85 11.94
CA GLY A 71 -0.24 4.73 13.17
C GLY A 71 -1.75 4.66 12.91
N ARG A 72 -2.25 5.38 11.90
CA ARG A 72 -3.68 5.37 11.56
C ARG A 72 -4.10 4.09 10.87
N ILE A 73 -3.32 3.63 9.89
CA ILE A 73 -3.60 2.39 9.17
C ILE A 73 -3.56 1.20 10.14
N THR A 74 -2.51 1.12 10.96
CA THR A 74 -2.37 0.03 11.93
C THR A 74 -3.47 0.04 12.99
N ALA A 75 -3.85 1.20 13.52
CA ALA A 75 -4.97 1.31 14.45
C ALA A 75 -6.29 0.81 13.85
N VAL A 76 -6.60 1.19 12.61
CA VAL A 76 -7.80 0.72 11.89
C VAL A 76 -7.76 -0.79 11.70
N MET A 77 -6.62 -1.35 11.26
CA MET A 77 -6.47 -2.80 11.12
C MET A 77 -6.64 -3.54 12.45
N ASP A 78 -6.12 -3.00 13.55
CA ASP A 78 -6.25 -3.59 14.89
C ASP A 78 -7.68 -3.51 15.44
N GLU A 79 -8.39 -2.42 15.16
CA GLU A 79 -9.81 -2.28 15.48
C GLU A 79 -10.65 -3.31 14.73
N ILE A 80 -10.46 -3.43 13.42
CA ILE A 80 -11.13 -4.44 12.60
C ILE A 80 -10.77 -5.84 13.09
N ALA A 81 -9.49 -6.11 13.34
CA ALA A 81 -9.04 -7.39 13.86
C ALA A 81 -9.73 -7.70 15.19
N ARG A 82 -9.93 -6.75 16.09
CA ARG A 82 -10.66 -6.96 17.36
C ARG A 82 -12.15 -7.24 17.14
N ALA A 83 -12.80 -6.57 16.18
CA ALA A 83 -14.24 -6.66 15.95
C ALA A 83 -14.68 -7.84 15.07
N ALA A 84 -13.88 -8.20 14.06
CA ALA A 84 -14.21 -9.17 13.03
C ALA A 84 -14.34 -10.59 13.59
N LYS A 85 -15.23 -11.37 12.98
CA LYS A 85 -15.58 -12.74 13.34
C LYS A 85 -15.37 -13.67 12.15
N GLU A 86 -15.36 -14.97 12.44
CA GLU A 86 -15.30 -16.00 11.41
C GLU A 86 -16.39 -15.79 10.34
N GLY A 87 -15.99 -15.85 9.07
CA GLY A 87 -16.88 -15.65 7.94
C GLY A 87 -17.08 -14.20 7.51
N ASP A 88 -16.63 -13.20 8.28
CA ASP A 88 -16.60 -11.79 7.85
C ASP A 88 -15.67 -11.58 6.66
N PHE A 89 -15.85 -10.47 5.95
CA PHE A 89 -15.00 -10.07 4.83
C PHE A 89 -14.16 -8.85 5.17
N PHE A 90 -12.90 -8.89 4.78
CA PHE A 90 -11.98 -7.77 4.87
C PHE A 90 -11.38 -7.48 3.48
N TYR A 91 -11.56 -6.26 3.01
CA TYR A 91 -10.98 -5.75 1.79
C TYR A 91 -9.96 -4.67 2.13
N MET A 92 -8.76 -4.76 1.58
CA MET A 92 -7.77 -3.69 1.66
C MET A 92 -7.29 -3.35 0.25
N GLN A 93 -7.30 -2.06 -0.07
CA GLN A 93 -6.68 -1.52 -1.28
C GLN A 93 -5.60 -0.53 -0.88
N PHE A 94 -4.43 -0.67 -1.50
CA PHE A 94 -3.41 0.36 -1.51
C PHE A 94 -3.17 0.82 -2.94
N SER A 95 -3.14 2.13 -3.14
CA SER A 95 -2.72 2.79 -4.36
C SER A 95 -1.68 3.85 -4.01
N GLY A 96 -0.52 3.81 -4.65
CA GLY A 96 0.60 4.69 -4.33
C GLY A 96 1.94 4.05 -4.65
N HIS A 97 3.01 4.52 -4.00
CA HIS A 97 4.35 4.00 -4.22
C HIS A 97 4.67 2.77 -3.38
N GLY A 98 5.29 1.78 -4.02
CA GLY A 98 6.00 0.70 -3.35
C GLY A 98 7.50 0.98 -3.29
N THR A 99 8.17 0.48 -2.26
CA THR A 99 9.63 0.52 -2.16
C THR A 99 10.20 -0.76 -1.56
N ARG A 100 11.52 -0.86 -1.55
CA ARG A 100 12.27 -1.93 -0.90
C ARG A 100 13.26 -1.32 0.08
N LEU A 101 13.02 -1.54 1.37
CA LEU A 101 13.87 -1.04 2.43
C LEU A 101 15.18 -1.82 2.46
N PRO A 102 16.34 -1.22 2.75
CA PRO A 102 17.57 -1.96 2.97
C PRO A 102 17.52 -2.72 4.31
N ALA A 103 18.20 -3.87 4.39
CA ALA A 103 18.26 -4.74 5.58
C ALA A 103 18.72 -4.06 6.88
N ILE A 104 19.39 -2.91 6.78
CA ILE A 104 19.84 -2.11 7.93
C ILE A 104 18.72 -1.27 8.57
N VAL A 105 17.59 -1.10 7.87
CA VAL A 105 16.46 -0.25 8.29
C VAL A 105 15.26 -1.09 8.70
N THR A 106 15.21 -2.37 8.32
CA THR A 106 14.13 -3.28 8.72
C THR A 106 14.27 -3.67 10.20
N CYS A 107 13.16 -3.68 10.91
CA CYS A 107 13.10 -4.10 12.30
C CYS A 107 13.07 -5.63 12.47
N HIS A 108 12.83 -6.36 11.37
CA HIS A 108 12.72 -7.82 11.34
C HIS A 108 13.86 -8.43 10.51
N ASN A 109 14.84 -9.02 11.20
CA ASN A 109 15.98 -9.80 10.69
C ASN A 109 17.04 -9.08 9.82
N LYS A 110 18.31 -9.31 10.17
CA LYS A 110 19.51 -8.81 9.48
C LYS A 110 19.88 -9.60 8.22
N ASP A 111 19.16 -10.68 7.92
CA ASP A 111 19.53 -11.67 6.88
C ASP A 111 18.64 -11.63 5.63
N THR A 112 17.63 -10.75 5.56
CA THR A 112 16.84 -10.55 4.34
C THR A 112 17.43 -9.40 3.52
N ASN A 113 17.60 -9.61 2.21
CA ASN A 113 18.04 -8.55 1.31
C ASN A 113 16.87 -7.57 1.05
N GLY A 114 16.46 -6.85 2.08
CA GLY A 114 15.48 -5.78 2.05
C GLY A 114 14.02 -6.18 1.87
N ASP A 115 13.17 -5.75 2.80
CA ASP A 115 11.74 -6.01 2.78
C ASP A 115 10.97 -4.97 1.93
N PHE A 116 9.90 -5.45 1.28
CA PHE A 116 8.92 -4.60 0.62
C PHE A 116 8.25 -3.67 1.63
N ALA A 117 8.00 -2.42 1.24
CA ALA A 117 7.21 -1.50 2.04
C ALA A 117 6.30 -0.64 1.16
N LEU A 118 5.14 -0.28 1.70
CA LEU A 118 4.27 0.75 1.14
C LEU A 118 4.80 2.12 1.59
N VAL A 119 4.94 3.05 0.65
CA VAL A 119 5.32 4.43 0.97
C VAL A 119 4.07 5.18 1.41
N LEU A 120 4.15 5.76 2.60
CA LEU A 120 3.10 6.48 3.29
C LEU A 120 3.54 7.93 3.55
N VAL A 121 2.70 8.68 4.25
CA VAL A 121 3.02 10.00 4.80
C VAL A 121 2.99 9.95 6.34
N ASP A 122 3.76 10.78 7.03
CA ASP A 122 3.62 11.01 8.47
C ASP A 122 2.89 12.33 8.79
N GLU A 123 2.70 12.61 10.08
CA GLU A 123 2.02 13.83 10.55
C GLU A 123 2.82 15.11 10.28
N ALA A 124 4.10 15.00 9.88
CA ALA A 124 4.97 16.11 9.52
C ALA A 124 5.11 16.29 7.99
N ALA A 125 4.28 15.59 7.20
CA ALA A 125 4.36 15.54 5.75
C ALA A 125 5.71 15.02 5.23
N ASP A 126 6.32 14.09 5.96
CA ASP A 126 7.48 13.32 5.52
C ASP A 126 7.06 11.93 5.00
N ASN A 127 7.96 11.29 4.27
CA ASN A 127 7.76 9.93 3.80
C ASN A 127 7.87 8.94 4.97
N ALA A 128 6.85 8.11 5.14
CA ALA A 128 6.82 7.00 6.08
C ALA A 128 6.73 5.66 5.35
N TYR A 129 6.92 4.55 6.08
CA TYR A 129 6.95 3.22 5.49
C TYR A 129 6.07 2.26 6.28
N PHE A 130 5.25 1.48 5.58
CA PHE A 130 4.56 0.32 6.14
C PHE A 130 5.21 -0.94 5.61
N GLU A 131 6.05 -1.55 6.44
CA GLU A 131 6.78 -2.76 6.10
C GLU A 131 5.84 -3.92 5.79
N GLY A 132 6.16 -4.68 4.75
CA GLY A 132 5.39 -5.84 4.31
C GLY A 132 5.31 -6.94 5.37
N ALA A 133 6.31 -7.03 6.26
CA ALA A 133 6.29 -7.97 7.39
C ALA A 133 5.18 -7.62 8.40
N ASP A 134 5.05 -6.34 8.79
CA ASP A 134 3.99 -5.89 9.69
C ASP A 134 2.60 -5.99 9.03
N LEU A 135 2.50 -5.67 7.73
CA LEU A 135 1.27 -5.90 6.98
C LEU A 135 0.87 -7.39 7.00
N ALA A 136 1.81 -8.29 6.72
CA ALA A 136 1.56 -9.73 6.72
C ALA A 136 1.16 -10.26 8.10
N GLU A 137 1.78 -9.78 9.17
CA GLU A 137 1.43 -10.14 10.54
C GLU A 137 -0.02 -9.77 10.87
N ARG A 138 -0.44 -8.54 10.54
CA ARG A 138 -1.80 -8.06 10.77
C ARG A 138 -2.83 -8.82 9.95
N LEU A 139 -2.53 -9.14 8.69
CA LEU A 139 -3.39 -9.99 7.86
C LEU A 139 -3.52 -11.41 8.44
N ASN A 140 -2.44 -11.97 8.97
CA ASN A 140 -2.44 -13.31 9.58
C ASN A 140 -3.36 -13.40 10.82
N ILE A 141 -3.50 -12.31 11.60
CA ILE A 141 -4.45 -12.25 12.72
C ILE A 141 -5.89 -12.46 12.21
N LEU A 142 -6.25 -11.83 11.10
CA LEU A 142 -7.57 -11.96 10.47
C LEU A 142 -7.77 -13.36 9.86
N VAL A 143 -6.75 -13.90 9.18
CA VAL A 143 -6.77 -15.28 8.64
C VAL A 143 -7.04 -16.30 9.74
N LYS A 144 -6.32 -16.20 10.87
CA LYS A 144 -6.48 -17.11 12.02
C LYS A 144 -7.88 -17.04 12.64
N LYS A 145 -8.61 -15.95 12.42
CA LYS A 145 -10.01 -15.78 12.83
C LYS A 145 -11.02 -16.31 11.81
N GLY A 146 -10.57 -16.81 10.65
CA GLY A 146 -11.44 -17.26 9.57
C GLY A 146 -12.12 -16.12 8.81
N VAL A 147 -11.53 -14.91 8.83
CA VAL A 147 -11.98 -13.78 8.02
C VAL A 147 -11.52 -13.99 6.57
N LYS A 148 -12.40 -13.71 5.61
CA LYS A 148 -12.10 -13.79 4.18
C LYS A 148 -11.49 -12.48 3.71
N ILE A 149 -10.24 -12.53 3.27
CA ILE A 149 -9.47 -11.33 2.95
C ILE A 149 -9.24 -11.21 1.44
N THR A 150 -9.39 -9.99 0.92
CA THR A 150 -8.92 -9.58 -0.41
C THR A 150 -8.02 -8.37 -0.28
N LEU A 151 -6.79 -8.50 -0.76
CA LEU A 151 -5.79 -7.44 -0.78
C LEU A 151 -5.53 -7.01 -2.23
N VAL A 152 -5.59 -5.72 -2.51
CA VAL A 152 -5.29 -5.12 -3.81
C VAL A 152 -4.15 -4.12 -3.64
N LEU A 153 -3.03 -4.37 -4.31
CA LEU A 153 -1.83 -3.53 -4.26
C LEU A 153 -1.58 -2.94 -5.65
N ASP A 154 -2.03 -1.71 -5.86
CA ASP A 154 -1.78 -0.91 -7.06
C ASP A 154 -0.51 -0.07 -6.92
N CYS A 155 0.59 -0.78 -6.68
CA CYS A 155 1.93 -0.27 -6.52
C CYS A 155 2.93 -1.23 -7.18
N CYS A 156 4.16 -0.80 -7.38
CA CYS A 156 5.18 -1.62 -8.05
C CYS A 156 6.26 -2.09 -7.07
N PHE A 157 6.64 -3.37 -7.21
CA PHE A 157 7.53 -4.10 -6.29
C PHE A 157 9.00 -4.06 -6.71
N SER A 158 9.32 -3.45 -7.85
CA SER A 158 10.66 -3.55 -8.42
C SER A 158 11.68 -2.83 -7.54
N GLY A 159 12.56 -3.55 -6.85
CA GLY A 159 13.71 -2.98 -6.13
C GLY A 159 14.70 -2.22 -7.04
N SER A 160 14.43 -2.16 -8.36
CA SER A 160 15.20 -1.37 -9.31
C SER A 160 14.90 0.12 -9.12
N SER A 161 15.88 0.83 -8.56
CA SER A 161 15.96 2.29 -8.55
C SER A 161 15.73 2.82 -9.96
N SER A 162 14.75 3.72 -10.13
CA SER A 162 14.75 4.55 -11.31
C SER A 162 15.90 5.54 -11.12
N ARG A 163 17.07 5.25 -11.71
CA ARG A 163 18.16 6.25 -11.86
C ARG A 163 17.75 7.48 -12.69
N GLN A 164 16.47 7.66 -12.94
CA GLN A 164 15.92 8.67 -13.81
C GLN A 164 14.43 8.77 -13.49
N GLY A 165 14.06 9.81 -12.74
CA GLY A 165 12.71 10.35 -12.71
C GLY A 165 12.35 10.81 -14.12
N GLN A 166 12.00 9.86 -14.98
CA GLN A 166 11.56 10.13 -16.33
C GLN A 166 10.13 10.65 -16.22
N HIS A 167 10.01 11.96 -16.04
CA HIS A 167 8.91 12.74 -16.58
C HIS A 167 8.86 12.50 -18.10
N GLY A 168 8.34 11.35 -18.50
CA GLY A 168 7.86 11.12 -19.86
C GLY A 168 6.39 11.53 -19.92
N GLU A 169 5.93 11.87 -21.13
CA GLU A 169 4.50 12.16 -21.40
C GLU A 169 3.55 10.99 -21.01
N ASP A 170 4.12 9.80 -20.72
CA ASP A 170 3.48 8.52 -20.40
C ASP A 170 3.18 8.24 -18.90
N GLY A 171 3.36 9.21 -17.98
CA GLY A 171 2.96 9.06 -16.57
C GLY A 171 4.02 8.46 -15.62
N MET A 172 3.78 8.58 -14.30
CA MET A 172 4.75 8.23 -13.25
C MET A 172 4.76 6.75 -12.88
N VAL A 173 5.95 6.20 -12.64
CA VAL A 173 6.14 4.81 -12.18
C VAL A 173 5.79 4.72 -10.70
N ARG A 174 5.01 3.72 -10.30
CA ARG A 174 4.58 3.50 -8.90
C ARG A 174 5.58 2.72 -8.04
N THR A 175 6.87 2.86 -8.33
CA THR A 175 7.99 2.41 -7.48
C THR A 175 8.96 3.55 -7.28
N ILE A 176 9.43 3.73 -6.05
CA ILE A 176 10.60 4.55 -5.75
C ILE A 176 11.68 3.66 -5.13
N GLY A 177 12.92 3.75 -5.63
CA GLY A 177 14.05 3.10 -4.98
C GLY A 177 14.36 3.78 -3.64
N TYR A 178 14.58 3.01 -2.57
CA TYR A 178 14.85 3.59 -1.24
C TYR A 178 15.99 4.63 -1.26
N ARG A 179 17.04 4.41 -2.07
CA ARG A 179 18.18 5.34 -2.20
C ARG A 179 17.89 6.58 -3.03
N ASP A 180 16.78 6.62 -3.74
CA ASP A 180 16.39 7.75 -4.60
C ASP A 180 15.59 8.82 -3.81
N ILE A 181 15.20 8.50 -2.57
CA ILE A 181 14.58 9.39 -1.58
C ILE A 181 15.71 9.96 -0.69
N ASP A 182 15.79 11.27 -0.55
CA ASP A 182 16.72 11.92 0.37
C ASP A 182 16.24 11.72 1.82
N HIS A 183 16.79 10.72 2.51
CA HIS A 183 16.45 10.41 3.90
C HIS A 183 17.16 11.36 4.87
N TYR A 184 16.40 12.24 5.52
CA TYR A 184 16.76 12.73 6.86
C TYR A 184 15.95 11.89 7.86
N THR A 185 16.53 10.78 8.31
CA THR A 185 15.87 9.79 9.16
C THR A 185 15.40 10.38 10.49
N ALA A 186 14.10 10.34 10.76
CA ALA A 186 13.55 10.21 12.12
C ALA A 186 12.91 8.83 12.24
N ALA A 187 13.62 7.90 12.87
CA ALA A 187 13.11 6.57 13.16
C ALA A 187 11.92 6.66 14.11
N ALA A 188 10.73 6.29 13.64
CA ALA A 188 9.58 6.00 14.49
C ALA A 188 9.34 4.48 14.50
N SER A 189 10.25 3.73 15.13
CA SER A 189 10.06 2.32 15.43
C SER A 189 9.35 2.17 16.77
N ALA A 190 8.05 1.85 16.75
CA ALA A 190 7.35 1.38 17.94
C ALA A 190 7.44 -0.15 18.00
N SER A 191 8.23 -0.65 18.96
CA SER A 191 8.45 -2.07 19.19
C SER A 191 7.16 -2.74 19.68
N TRP A 192 6.63 -3.69 18.91
CA TRP A 192 5.73 -4.72 19.43
C TRP A 192 6.49 -6.04 19.49
N ALA A 193 6.65 -6.54 20.71
CA ALA A 193 7.34 -7.79 20.98
C ALA A 193 6.38 -8.96 20.76
N GLY A 194 6.68 -9.81 19.77
CA GLY A 194 6.42 -11.24 19.86
C GLY A 194 5.62 -11.86 18.71
N SER A 195 6.33 -12.41 17.72
CA SER A 195 6.10 -13.76 17.19
C SER A 195 7.23 -14.13 16.22
N GLU A 196 7.96 -15.23 16.50
CA GLU A 196 8.96 -15.78 15.58
C GLU A 196 8.26 -16.40 14.36
N HIS A 197 8.00 -15.60 13.33
CA HIS A 197 7.76 -16.11 12.00
C HIS A 197 9.06 -16.01 11.19
N GLN A 198 9.69 -17.15 10.96
CA GLN A 198 10.81 -17.28 10.02
C GLN A 198 10.30 -16.94 8.60
N ALA A 199 10.49 -15.69 8.20
CA ALA A 199 10.32 -15.25 6.81
C ALA A 199 11.35 -15.98 5.94
N SER A 200 10.99 -17.16 5.44
CA SER A 200 11.79 -17.88 4.46
C SER A 200 11.50 -17.27 3.09
N ALA A 201 12.47 -16.59 2.50
CA ALA A 201 12.34 -16.05 1.15
C ALA A 201 12.74 -17.10 0.11
N TYR A 202 11.98 -17.19 -1.00
CA TYR A 202 12.37 -18.04 -2.12
C TYR A 202 13.45 -17.36 -2.96
N LEU A 203 14.59 -18.03 -3.12
CA LEU A 203 15.65 -17.65 -4.05
C LEU A 203 15.27 -18.14 -5.45
N PHE A 204 14.91 -17.23 -6.36
CA PHE A 204 15.00 -17.51 -7.79
C PHE A 204 16.41 -17.15 -8.28
N ARG A 205 16.94 -18.00 -9.17
CA ARG A 205 18.27 -17.83 -9.77
C ARG A 205 18.24 -16.54 -10.59
N ASP A 206 19.11 -15.61 -10.22
CA ASP A 206 19.12 -14.15 -10.55
C ASP A 206 18.41 -13.23 -9.52
N ALA A 207 18.69 -13.46 -8.24
CA ALA A 207 18.89 -12.46 -7.16
C ALA A 207 17.80 -11.39 -6.86
N ASP A 208 16.53 -11.63 -7.15
CA ASP A 208 15.43 -10.79 -6.64
C ASP A 208 14.54 -11.56 -5.64
N PHE A 209 14.52 -11.09 -4.37
CA PHE A 209 13.70 -11.68 -3.32
C PHE A 209 12.27 -11.10 -3.35
N VAL A 210 11.27 -11.98 -3.36
CA VAL A 210 9.86 -11.66 -3.13
C VAL A 210 9.43 -12.31 -1.81
N PRO A 211 8.78 -11.59 -0.88
CA PRO A 211 8.34 -12.18 0.39
C PRO A 211 7.40 -13.37 0.17
N GLN A 212 7.57 -14.46 0.92
CA GLN A 212 6.78 -15.69 0.76
C GLN A 212 5.27 -15.45 0.99
N TRP A 213 4.90 -14.53 1.88
CA TRP A 213 3.49 -14.19 2.12
C TRP A 213 2.79 -13.64 0.87
N LEU A 214 3.54 -12.95 0.00
CA LEU A 214 3.03 -12.40 -1.26
C LEU A 214 2.84 -13.51 -2.32
N LEU A 215 3.65 -14.57 -2.27
CA LEU A 215 3.65 -15.67 -3.24
C LEU A 215 2.79 -16.87 -2.82
N LYS A 216 2.57 -17.05 -1.53
CA LYS A 216 1.75 -18.12 -0.94
C LYS A 216 0.87 -17.53 0.17
N PRO A 217 -0.20 -16.82 -0.19
CA PRO A 217 -1.13 -16.32 0.80
C PRO A 217 -1.98 -17.49 1.32
N ASP A 218 -1.63 -18.01 2.50
CA ASP A 218 -2.48 -18.97 3.20
C ASP A 218 -3.70 -18.21 3.76
N GLY A 219 -4.86 -18.36 3.12
CA GLY A 219 -6.14 -17.85 3.63
C GLY A 219 -6.57 -16.45 3.14
N TYR A 220 -5.90 -15.87 2.14
CA TYR A 220 -6.30 -14.59 1.54
C TYR A 220 -6.00 -14.50 0.04
N GLY A 221 -6.76 -13.68 -0.69
CA GLY A 221 -6.49 -13.36 -2.09
C GLY A 221 -5.68 -12.08 -2.22
N ILE A 222 -4.64 -12.07 -3.07
CA ILE A 222 -3.87 -10.85 -3.39
C ILE A 222 -3.94 -10.59 -4.90
N LEU A 223 -4.22 -9.35 -5.27
CA LEU A 223 -4.03 -8.82 -6.62
C LEU A 223 -2.94 -7.75 -6.58
N THR A 224 -1.92 -7.89 -7.42
CA THR A 224 -0.81 -6.93 -7.51
C THR A 224 -0.69 -6.39 -8.92
N ALA A 225 -0.33 -5.10 -9.06
CA ALA A 225 -0.26 -4.46 -10.38
C ALA A 225 0.91 -4.97 -11.24
N CYS A 226 1.98 -5.42 -10.58
CA CYS A 226 3.19 -5.93 -11.23
C CYS A 226 3.73 -7.17 -10.52
N GLY A 227 4.41 -8.04 -11.27
CA GLY A 227 5.40 -8.95 -10.73
C GLY A 227 6.69 -8.24 -10.28
N PRO A 228 7.66 -8.97 -9.69
CA PRO A 228 8.90 -8.38 -9.16
C PRO A 228 9.78 -7.67 -10.19
N HIS A 229 9.63 -7.99 -11.48
CA HIS A 229 10.42 -7.43 -12.58
C HIS A 229 9.62 -6.48 -13.49
N GLU A 230 8.35 -6.22 -13.18
CA GLU A 230 7.47 -5.41 -14.01
C GLU A 230 7.25 -4.03 -13.38
N ARG A 231 7.01 -3.03 -14.23
CA ARG A 231 6.76 -1.64 -13.82
C ARG A 231 5.39 -1.19 -14.34
N VAL A 232 4.55 -0.69 -13.44
CA VAL A 232 3.28 -0.02 -13.74
C VAL A 232 3.48 1.48 -13.59
N LYS A 233 3.07 2.19 -14.62
CA LYS A 233 2.91 3.64 -14.62
C LYS A 233 1.46 4.01 -14.33
N GLU A 234 1.23 5.25 -13.92
CA GLU A 234 -0.10 5.84 -13.97
C GLU A 234 -0.66 5.75 -15.41
N LEU A 235 -1.81 5.10 -15.56
CA LEU A 235 -2.54 5.03 -16.81
C LEU A 235 -3.32 6.33 -17.01
N LYS A 236 -3.04 7.04 -18.12
CA LYS A 236 -3.85 8.19 -18.54
C LYS A 236 -5.00 7.73 -19.43
N TYR A 237 -6.24 7.94 -18.98
CA TYR A 237 -7.46 7.66 -19.73
C TYR A 237 -8.40 8.86 -19.60
N ASP A 238 -8.88 9.38 -20.74
CA ASP A 238 -9.77 10.55 -20.81
C ASP A 238 -9.27 11.78 -20.04
N GLY A 239 -7.97 12.06 -20.15
CA GLY A 239 -7.32 13.17 -19.45
C GLY A 239 -7.08 12.95 -17.95
N GLN A 240 -7.61 11.88 -17.36
CA GLN A 240 -7.44 11.51 -15.96
C GLN A 240 -6.36 10.44 -15.79
N LYS A 241 -5.68 10.42 -14.65
CA LYS A 241 -4.67 9.40 -14.33
C LYS A 241 -5.19 8.40 -13.29
N ASN A 242 -4.89 7.13 -13.46
CA ASN A 242 -5.31 6.06 -12.56
C ASN A 242 -4.19 5.04 -12.39
N GLY A 243 -4.29 4.21 -11.37
CA GLY A 243 -3.51 2.99 -11.26
C GLY A 243 -3.99 1.98 -12.29
N ALA A 244 -3.07 1.32 -12.99
CA ALA A 244 -3.46 0.42 -14.07
C ALA A 244 -4.29 -0.77 -13.55
N LEU A 245 -3.89 -1.35 -12.40
CA LEU A 245 -4.63 -2.46 -11.80
C LEU A 245 -6.03 -2.02 -11.40
N THR A 246 -6.14 -0.92 -10.66
CA THR A 246 -7.42 -0.43 -10.14
C THR A 246 -8.35 -0.04 -11.29
N PHE A 247 -7.82 0.62 -12.33
CA PHE A 247 -8.59 1.00 -13.50
C PHE A 247 -9.22 -0.22 -14.19
N PHE A 248 -8.41 -1.23 -14.53
CA PHE A 248 -8.92 -2.43 -15.20
C PHE A 248 -9.80 -3.27 -14.28
N LEU A 249 -9.51 -3.32 -12.97
CA LEU A 249 -10.35 -3.98 -11.99
C LEU A 249 -11.74 -3.35 -11.95
N CYS A 250 -11.83 -2.02 -11.80
CA CYS A 250 -13.10 -1.29 -11.82
C CYS A 250 -13.88 -1.50 -13.11
N GLN A 251 -13.21 -1.48 -14.28
CA GLN A 251 -13.88 -1.75 -15.55
C GLN A 251 -14.47 -3.17 -15.62
N THR A 252 -13.69 -4.16 -15.20
CA THR A 252 -14.10 -5.58 -15.23
C THR A 252 -15.22 -5.87 -14.24
N LEU A 253 -15.24 -5.20 -13.09
CA LEU A 253 -16.26 -5.41 -12.07
C LEU A 253 -17.57 -4.67 -12.37
N ARG A 254 -17.54 -3.65 -13.24
CA ARG A 254 -18.71 -2.86 -13.64
C ARG A 254 -19.36 -3.33 -14.96
N SER A 255 -18.72 -4.26 -15.68
CA SER A 255 -19.24 -4.86 -16.92
C SER A 255 -20.21 -6.01 -16.66
#